data_AF-A0A7V5XBF4-F1
#
_entry.id   AF-A0A7V5XBF4-F1
#
_cell.length_a   1.000
_cell.length_b   1.000
_cell.length_c   1.000
_cell.angle_alpha   90.00
_cell.angle_beta   90.00
_cell.angle_gamma   90.00
#
_symmetry.space_group_name_H-M   'P 1'
#
loop_
_entity.id
_entity.type
_entity.pdbx_description
1 polymer ?
#
loop_
_entity_poly.entity_id
_entity_poly.type
_entity_poly.pdbx_seq_one_letter_code
_entity_poly.pdbx_strand_id
1 'polypeptide(L)'
;MSAKVDDFRLQLSGKEYVPIVIGGMGVDISTAELALEAARLGGIGHISDAMSPFVSDRYFDTKYTKAKSLLNRATRDQIDKTDVRFNYADLYEAQRRFVADTMDRKQGSGAIHINVMEKLQMGAPGETLKTRLEGAMDGGIDGITLSAGLHTGSLKLIQDNPRFRDVNIGIIVSSVRALKIFLRSGKRLNRLPDYVVVEGPLAGGHLGFGEDWAQYDLKNIVAEVLQFLRDEELDI
;
A
#
# COMPACT_ATOMS: atom_id res chain seq x y z
N MET A 1 -1.09 37.46 -2.20
CA MET A 1 -0.07 36.61 -1.54
C MET A 1 -0.08 35.27 -2.25
N SER A 2 1.09 34.68 -2.54
CA SER A 2 1.15 33.29 -3.02
C SER A 2 0.81 32.39 -1.83
N ALA A 3 -0.20 31.52 -2.00
CA ALA A 3 -0.56 30.56 -0.97
C ALA A 3 0.62 29.61 -0.70
N LYS A 4 0.92 29.36 0.57
CA LYS A 4 1.99 28.46 1.01
C LYS A 4 1.42 27.05 1.19
N VAL A 5 2.28 26.04 1.14
CA VAL A 5 1.88 24.64 1.36
C VAL A 5 1.19 24.46 2.72
N ASP A 6 1.60 25.22 3.73
CA ASP A 6 1.00 25.20 5.06
C ASP A 6 -0.44 25.74 5.12
N ASP A 7 -0.91 26.47 4.10
CA ASP A 7 -2.28 26.98 4.05
C ASP A 7 -3.30 25.88 3.69
N PHE A 8 -2.85 24.68 3.29
CA PHE A 8 -3.68 23.58 2.78
C PHE A 8 -3.45 22.28 3.57
N ARG A 9 -3.47 22.34 4.90
CA ARG A 9 -3.21 21.18 5.75
C ARG A 9 -4.16 20.02 5.46
N LEU A 10 -3.62 18.81 5.34
CA LEU A 10 -4.38 17.58 5.15
C LEU A 10 -4.83 17.04 6.51
N GLN A 11 -6.14 16.88 6.70
CA GLN A 11 -6.69 16.19 7.87
C GLN A 11 -6.91 14.71 7.53
N LEU A 12 -6.32 13.80 8.30
CA LEU A 12 -6.52 12.37 8.15
C LEU A 12 -6.49 11.69 9.51
N SER A 13 -7.57 11.00 9.86
CA SER A 13 -7.72 10.26 11.13
C SER A 13 -7.41 11.10 12.38
N GLY A 14 -7.96 12.32 12.43
CA GLY A 14 -7.79 13.24 13.56
C GLY A 14 -6.38 13.83 13.71
N LYS A 15 -5.51 13.65 12.70
CA LYS A 15 -4.17 14.23 12.64
C LYS A 15 -4.05 15.15 11.44
N GLU A 16 -3.17 16.13 11.57
CA GLU A 16 -2.93 17.14 10.55
C GLU A 16 -1.53 16.97 9.93
N TYR A 17 -1.47 16.93 8.60
CA TYR A 17 -0.25 16.75 7.81
C TYR A 17 -0.01 17.90 6.84
N VAL A 18 1.26 18.08 6.45
CA VAL A 18 1.58 18.80 5.22
C VAL A 18 0.90 18.05 4.08
N PRO A 19 0.23 18.71 3.11
CA PRO A 19 -0.48 18.07 2.00
C PRO A 19 0.47 17.50 0.94
N ILE A 20 1.53 16.83 1.38
CA ILE A 20 2.52 16.15 0.54
C ILE A 20 2.58 14.69 0.98
N VAL A 21 2.28 13.82 0.01
CA VAL A 21 2.32 12.37 0.18
C VAL A 21 3.33 11.81 -0.83
N ILE A 22 4.37 11.14 -0.34
CA ILE A 22 5.37 10.48 -1.19
C ILE A 22 4.95 9.04 -1.40
N GLY A 23 4.55 8.69 -2.62
CA GLY A 23 4.02 7.36 -2.95
C GLY A 23 5.02 6.22 -2.79
N GLY A 24 4.49 5.01 -2.57
CA GLY A 24 5.27 3.79 -2.36
C GLY A 24 5.57 3.07 -3.68
N MET A 25 6.67 3.45 -4.33
CA MET A 25 7.18 2.81 -5.55
C MET A 25 7.95 1.53 -5.20
N GLY A 26 7.66 0.45 -5.95
CA GLY A 26 8.39 -0.81 -5.82
C GLY A 26 9.88 -0.70 -6.23
N VAL A 27 10.57 -1.84 -6.22
CA VAL A 27 11.99 -1.99 -6.64
C VAL A 27 12.99 -1.08 -5.91
N ASP A 28 12.76 -0.85 -4.61
CA ASP A 28 13.68 -0.11 -3.71
C ASP A 28 13.90 1.36 -4.10
N ILE A 29 12.91 1.99 -4.75
CA ILE A 29 12.91 3.44 -5.01
C ILE A 29 12.36 4.21 -3.80
N SER A 30 11.19 3.80 -3.29
CA SER A 30 10.63 4.38 -2.06
C SER A 30 11.23 3.70 -0.83
N THR A 31 12.48 4.08 -0.55
CA THR A 31 13.25 3.58 0.58
C THR A 31 12.70 4.09 1.91
N ALA A 32 13.09 3.44 3.01
CA ALA A 32 12.80 3.93 4.36
C ALA A 32 13.31 5.36 4.57
N GLU A 33 14.50 5.72 4.05
CA GLU A 33 15.06 7.07 4.18
C GLU A 33 14.17 8.16 3.57
N LEU A 34 13.63 7.91 2.37
CA LEU A 34 12.75 8.87 1.72
C LEU A 34 11.43 9.02 2.48
N ALA A 35 10.87 7.91 2.95
CA ALA A 35 9.64 7.94 3.74
C ALA A 35 9.84 8.66 5.08
N LEU A 36 10.96 8.39 5.76
CA LEU A 36 11.36 9.05 7.01
C LEU A 36 11.53 10.55 6.84
N GLU A 37 12.15 11.00 5.75
CA GLU A 37 12.35 12.43 5.51
C GLU A 37 11.02 13.15 5.24
N ALA A 38 10.12 12.52 4.47
CA ALA A 38 8.76 13.06 4.29
C ALA A 38 8.03 13.19 5.63
N ALA A 39 8.10 12.17 6.49
CA ALA A 39 7.49 12.20 7.81
C ALA A 39 8.13 13.25 8.74
N ARG A 40 9.46 13.40 8.69
CA ARG A 40 10.20 14.41 9.47
C ARG A 40 9.76 15.83 9.13
N LEU A 41 9.47 16.07 7.85
CA LEU A 41 8.94 17.34 7.34
C LEU A 41 7.42 17.51 7.53
N GLY A 42 6.75 16.55 8.19
CA GLY A 42 5.33 16.62 8.53
C GLY A 42 4.38 16.11 7.45
N GLY A 43 4.90 15.54 6.36
CA GLY A 43 4.11 14.89 5.31
C GLY A 43 3.87 13.41 5.59
N ILE A 44 3.39 12.68 4.58
CA ILE A 44 3.20 11.24 4.64
C ILE A 44 4.19 10.58 3.68
N GLY A 45 5.04 9.71 4.20
CA GLY A 45 5.99 8.93 3.42
C GLY A 45 5.55 7.48 3.29
N HIS A 46 5.65 6.92 2.09
CA HIS A 46 5.37 5.50 1.88
C HIS A 46 6.64 4.67 1.72
N ILE A 47 6.69 3.52 2.40
CA ILE A 47 7.56 2.40 2.05
C ILE A 47 6.80 1.40 1.15
N SER A 48 7.51 0.45 0.54
CA SER A 48 6.91 -0.56 -0.35
C SER A 48 7.16 -1.98 0.15
N ASP A 49 6.13 -2.84 0.08
CA ASP A 49 6.22 -4.23 0.47
C ASP A 49 6.66 -5.18 -0.67
N ALA A 50 6.88 -4.65 -1.88
CA ALA A 50 7.07 -5.47 -3.07
C ALA A 50 8.32 -6.34 -3.01
N MET A 51 9.30 -5.94 -2.22
CA MET A 51 10.62 -6.55 -2.12
C MET A 51 11.02 -6.82 -0.66
N SER A 52 10.08 -6.91 0.28
CA SER A 52 10.39 -7.03 1.72
C SER A 52 11.40 -8.13 2.07
N PRO A 53 11.35 -9.35 1.47
CA PRO A 53 12.38 -10.36 1.69
C PRO A 53 13.77 -9.93 1.21
N PHE A 54 13.86 -9.24 0.06
CA PHE A 54 15.13 -8.75 -0.48
C PHE A 54 15.69 -7.58 0.33
N VAL A 55 14.82 -6.63 0.69
CA VAL A 55 15.17 -5.50 1.58
C VAL A 55 15.67 -6.05 2.91
N SER A 56 15.02 -7.08 3.45
CA SER A 56 15.48 -7.72 4.69
C SER A 56 16.85 -8.38 4.54
N ASP A 57 17.10 -9.10 3.45
CA ASP A 57 18.41 -9.71 3.21
C ASP A 57 19.52 -8.65 3.10
N ARG A 58 19.19 -7.46 2.60
CA ARG A 58 20.12 -6.33 2.44
C ARG A 58 20.42 -5.61 3.76
N TYR A 59 19.41 -5.36 4.59
CA TYR A 59 19.54 -4.48 5.76
C TYR A 59 19.55 -5.21 7.11
N PHE A 60 19.11 -6.47 7.16
CA PHE A 60 18.89 -7.20 8.41
C PHE A 60 19.65 -8.52 8.51
N ASP A 61 20.63 -8.75 7.63
CA ASP A 61 21.45 -9.98 7.53
C ASP A 61 20.61 -11.27 7.45
N THR A 62 19.42 -11.18 6.81
CA THR A 62 18.58 -12.36 6.55
C THR A 62 19.00 -13.05 5.25
N LYS A 63 18.44 -14.24 5.01
CA LYS A 63 18.73 -15.04 3.81
C LYS A 63 17.46 -15.57 3.16
N TYR A 64 16.35 -14.86 3.27
CA TYR A 64 15.03 -15.29 2.80
C TYR A 64 15.00 -15.52 1.29
N THR A 65 15.57 -14.60 0.51
CA THR A 65 15.62 -14.75 -0.95
C THR A 65 16.52 -15.90 -1.36
N LYS A 66 17.67 -16.06 -0.67
CA LYS A 66 18.60 -17.17 -0.88
C LYS A 66 17.96 -18.52 -0.53
N ALA A 67 17.31 -18.62 0.62
CA ALA A 67 16.63 -19.82 1.09
C ALA A 67 15.56 -20.27 0.09
N LYS A 68 14.71 -19.32 -0.35
CA LYS A 68 13.71 -19.58 -1.38
C LYS A 68 14.33 -20.01 -2.72
N SER A 69 15.41 -19.36 -3.15
CA SER A 69 16.11 -19.70 -4.39
C SER A 69 16.66 -21.13 -4.36
N LEU A 70 17.22 -21.55 -3.22
CA LEU A 70 17.71 -22.92 -3.01
C LEU A 70 16.58 -23.96 -3.07
N LEU A 71 15.44 -23.68 -2.42
CA LEU A 71 14.27 -24.56 -2.44
C LEU A 71 13.71 -24.74 -3.85
N ASN A 72 13.74 -23.69 -4.67
CA ASN A 72 13.19 -23.69 -6.03
C ASN A 72 14.26 -23.91 -7.12
N ARG A 73 15.46 -24.41 -6.76
CA ARG A 73 16.56 -24.58 -7.71
C ARG A 73 16.19 -25.49 -8.87
N ALA A 74 15.44 -26.56 -8.60
CA ALA A 74 15.03 -27.54 -9.61
C ALA A 74 13.98 -26.99 -10.61
N THR A 75 13.22 -25.98 -10.21
CA THR A 75 12.15 -25.36 -11.01
C THR A 75 12.55 -24.00 -11.60
N ARG A 76 13.81 -23.58 -11.41
CA ARG A 76 14.31 -22.25 -11.82
C ARG A 76 14.06 -21.94 -13.30
N ASP A 77 14.44 -22.87 -14.16
CA ASP A 77 14.40 -22.73 -15.63
C ASP A 77 13.12 -23.34 -16.23
N GLN A 78 12.20 -23.80 -15.39
CA GLN A 78 10.91 -24.30 -15.83
C GLN A 78 9.95 -23.12 -16.10
N ILE A 79 9.12 -23.28 -17.13
CA ILE A 79 8.04 -22.34 -17.46
C ILE A 79 6.95 -22.41 -16.38
N ASP A 80 6.64 -23.63 -15.94
CA ASP A 80 5.69 -23.85 -14.87
C ASP A 80 6.32 -23.51 -13.51
N LYS A 81 5.74 -22.51 -12.85
CA LYS A 81 6.11 -22.05 -11.50
C LYS A 81 4.94 -22.15 -10.54
N THR A 82 3.96 -23.00 -10.86
CA THR A 82 2.72 -23.15 -10.10
C THR A 82 2.98 -23.54 -8.66
N ASP A 83 4.06 -24.25 -8.34
CA ASP A 83 4.40 -24.65 -6.96
C ASP A 83 5.35 -23.69 -6.23
N VAL A 84 5.83 -22.63 -6.89
CA VAL A 84 6.71 -21.65 -6.26
C VAL A 84 5.88 -20.78 -5.33
N ARG A 85 6.09 -20.93 -4.02
CA ARG A 85 5.41 -20.18 -2.95
C ARG A 85 6.39 -19.30 -2.17
N PHE A 86 5.84 -18.35 -1.42
CA PHE A 86 6.58 -17.73 -0.31
C PHE A 86 6.57 -18.66 0.90
N ASN A 87 7.63 -18.59 1.71
CA ASN A 87 7.54 -19.04 3.10
C ASN A 87 6.84 -17.93 3.90
N TYR A 88 5.70 -18.24 4.51
CA TYR A 88 4.89 -17.24 5.20
C TYR A 88 5.54 -16.71 6.48
N ALA A 89 6.29 -17.54 7.22
CA ALA A 89 6.99 -17.08 8.42
C ALA A 89 8.11 -16.09 8.03
N ASP A 90 8.89 -16.42 7.01
CA ASP A 90 9.95 -15.54 6.49
C ASP A 90 9.35 -14.24 5.93
N LEU A 91 8.24 -14.33 5.18
CA LEU A 91 7.57 -13.18 4.60
C LEU A 91 6.97 -12.25 5.68
N TYR A 92 6.33 -12.83 6.69
CA TYR A 92 5.80 -12.11 7.84
C TYR A 92 6.90 -11.37 8.58
N GLU A 93 7.98 -12.07 8.97
CA GLU A 93 9.09 -11.45 9.70
C GLU A 93 9.84 -10.42 8.87
N ALA A 94 10.03 -10.66 7.57
CA ALA A 94 10.62 -9.67 6.66
C ALA A 94 9.80 -8.37 6.65
N GLN A 95 8.49 -8.49 6.50
CA GLN A 95 7.58 -7.37 6.49
C GLN A 95 7.55 -6.64 7.83
N ARG A 96 7.29 -7.39 8.92
CA ARG A 96 7.15 -6.85 10.27
C ARG A 96 8.42 -6.14 10.71
N ARG A 97 9.59 -6.74 10.47
CA ARG A 97 10.88 -6.16 10.85
C ARG A 97 11.22 -4.91 10.05
N PHE A 98 10.95 -4.90 8.74
CA PHE A 98 11.18 -3.72 7.91
C PHE A 98 10.31 -2.54 8.34
N VAL A 99 9.03 -2.79 8.62
CA VAL A 99 8.12 -1.76 9.13
C VAL A 99 8.56 -1.30 10.52
N ALA A 100 8.82 -2.21 11.45
CA ALA A 100 9.21 -1.87 12.82
C ALA A 100 10.49 -1.01 12.85
N ASP A 101 11.53 -1.41 12.13
CA ASP A 101 12.78 -0.64 12.02
C ASP A 101 12.52 0.78 11.46
N THR A 102 11.68 0.88 10.43
CA THR A 102 11.32 2.20 9.86
C THR A 102 10.55 3.04 10.89
N MET A 103 9.60 2.45 11.61
CA MET A 103 8.80 3.15 12.61
C MET A 103 9.63 3.59 13.83
N ASP A 104 10.58 2.77 14.28
CA ASP A 104 11.48 3.10 15.40
C ASP A 104 12.37 4.31 15.10
N ARG A 105 12.66 4.53 13.82
CA ARG A 105 13.49 5.65 13.33
C ARG A 105 12.68 6.91 12.98
N LYS A 106 11.35 6.82 12.99
CA LYS A 106 10.45 7.91 12.62
C LYS A 106 10.62 9.11 13.56
N GLN A 107 10.72 10.29 12.97
CA GLN A 107 10.78 11.57 13.69
C GLN A 107 9.77 12.55 13.07
N GLY A 108 9.46 13.63 13.80
CA GLY A 108 8.52 14.65 13.35
C GLY A 108 7.05 14.24 13.49
N SER A 109 6.16 15.07 12.98
CA SER A 109 4.70 14.92 13.12
C SER A 109 4.05 14.16 11.96
N GLY A 110 4.81 13.79 10.93
CA GLY A 110 4.29 13.09 9.75
C GLY A 110 3.91 11.63 10.01
N ALA A 111 3.57 10.92 8.95
CA ALA A 111 3.19 9.50 9.02
C ALA A 111 4.01 8.64 8.06
N ILE A 112 4.16 7.36 8.41
CA ILE A 112 4.73 6.35 7.54
C ILE A 112 3.63 5.39 7.13
N HIS A 113 3.32 5.40 5.84
CA HIS A 113 2.40 4.46 5.21
C HIS A 113 3.17 3.38 4.46
N ILE A 114 2.49 2.31 4.06
CA ILE A 114 3.06 1.26 3.22
C ILE A 114 2.17 0.97 2.03
N ASN A 115 2.76 0.87 0.85
CA ASN A 115 2.07 0.39 -0.34
C ASN A 115 2.07 -1.15 -0.35
N VAL A 116 0.89 -1.76 -0.48
CA VAL A 116 0.67 -3.22 -0.52
C VAL A 116 -0.11 -3.60 -1.77
N MET A 117 0.54 -4.32 -2.68
CA MET A 117 -0.07 -4.74 -3.95
C MET A 117 -0.85 -6.05 -3.84
N GLU A 118 -2.05 -6.16 -4.42
CA GLU A 118 -2.82 -7.44 -4.45
C GLU A 118 -2.15 -8.52 -5.33
N LYS A 119 -1.43 -8.11 -6.39
CA LYS A 119 -0.88 -9.02 -7.42
C LYS A 119 0.40 -9.76 -7.03
N LEU A 120 0.97 -9.49 -5.85
CA LEU A 120 2.12 -10.22 -5.33
C LEU A 120 1.68 -11.52 -4.64
N GLN A 121 1.36 -12.52 -5.47
CA GLN A 121 0.59 -13.69 -5.04
C GLN A 121 1.42 -14.98 -4.93
N MET A 122 2.38 -15.18 -5.84
CA MET A 122 3.19 -16.42 -5.95
C MET A 122 2.38 -17.71 -5.73
N GLY A 123 1.26 -17.83 -6.44
CA GLY A 123 0.35 -18.97 -6.43
C GLY A 123 -0.45 -19.22 -5.13
N ALA A 124 -0.40 -18.32 -4.15
CA ALA A 124 -1.27 -18.31 -2.98
C ALA A 124 -1.71 -16.86 -2.66
N PRO A 125 -2.68 -16.31 -3.42
CA PRO A 125 -2.98 -14.87 -3.39
C PRO A 125 -3.49 -14.37 -2.05
N GLY A 126 -4.43 -15.09 -1.42
CA GLY A 126 -5.07 -14.66 -0.18
C GLY A 126 -4.13 -14.71 1.02
N GLU A 127 -3.42 -15.83 1.19
CA GLU A 127 -2.50 -16.08 2.29
C GLU A 127 -1.29 -15.16 2.22
N THR A 128 -0.71 -14.98 1.03
CA THR A 128 0.44 -14.08 0.83
C THR A 128 0.05 -12.63 1.11
N LEU A 129 -1.13 -12.19 0.66
CA LEU A 129 -1.62 -10.85 0.94
C LEU A 129 -1.90 -10.66 2.43
N LYS A 130 -2.60 -11.61 3.07
CA LYS A 130 -2.89 -11.58 4.51
C LYS A 130 -1.59 -11.46 5.32
N THR A 131 -0.61 -12.30 5.03
CA THR A 131 0.69 -12.32 5.71
C THR A 131 1.40 -10.97 5.66
N ARG A 132 1.41 -10.31 4.49
CA ARG A 132 2.02 -8.99 4.33
C ARG A 132 1.24 -7.87 5.03
N LEU A 133 -0.10 -7.92 4.97
CA LEU A 133 -0.92 -6.94 5.67
C LEU A 133 -0.76 -7.06 7.20
N GLU A 134 -0.85 -8.27 7.75
CA GLU A 134 -0.67 -8.52 9.19
C GLU A 134 0.74 -8.14 9.65
N GLY A 135 1.78 -8.55 8.90
CA GLY A 135 3.16 -8.16 9.23
C GLY A 135 3.35 -6.63 9.25
N ALA A 136 2.73 -5.90 8.33
CA ALA A 136 2.78 -4.44 8.33
C ALA A 136 2.07 -3.82 9.54
N MET A 137 0.88 -4.33 9.86
CA MET A 137 0.11 -3.85 11.02
C MET A 137 0.83 -4.15 12.33
N ASP A 138 1.35 -5.36 12.50
CA ASP A 138 2.07 -5.77 13.71
C ASP A 138 3.44 -5.06 13.83
N GLY A 139 4.01 -4.64 12.71
CA GLY A 139 5.21 -3.81 12.66
C GLY A 139 4.99 -2.35 13.08
N GLY A 140 3.74 -1.92 13.29
CA GLY A 140 3.45 -0.57 13.81
C GLY A 140 3.13 0.49 12.77
N ILE A 141 2.92 0.13 11.49
CA ILE A 141 2.64 1.10 10.40
C ILE A 141 1.50 2.07 10.74
N ASP A 142 1.58 3.34 10.31
CA ASP A 142 0.48 4.30 10.50
C ASP A 142 -0.66 4.09 9.49
N GLY A 143 -0.33 3.63 8.27
CA GLY A 143 -1.32 3.42 7.21
C GLY A 143 -0.90 2.45 6.13
N ILE A 144 -1.88 1.85 5.45
CA ILE A 144 -1.69 0.95 4.32
C ILE A 144 -2.43 1.55 3.11
N THR A 145 -1.73 1.71 2.00
CA THR A 145 -2.32 2.00 0.69
C THR A 145 -2.38 0.71 -0.11
N LEU A 146 -3.59 0.30 -0.45
CA LEU A 146 -3.87 -0.87 -1.26
C LEU A 146 -3.76 -0.51 -2.75
N SER A 147 -3.00 -1.27 -3.54
CA SER A 147 -2.75 -0.98 -4.96
C SER A 147 -2.72 -2.23 -5.85
N ALA A 148 -2.77 -2.01 -7.16
CA ALA A 148 -2.69 -3.07 -8.17
C ALA A 148 -3.70 -4.21 -7.92
N GLY A 149 -4.97 -3.85 -7.77
CA GLY A 149 -6.02 -4.78 -7.37
C GLY A 149 -7.35 -4.08 -7.09
N LEU A 150 -8.41 -4.87 -6.99
CA LEU A 150 -9.73 -4.38 -6.53
C LEU A 150 -9.91 -4.56 -5.02
N HIS A 151 -9.03 -5.35 -4.38
CA HIS A 151 -8.97 -5.55 -2.94
C HIS A 151 -10.30 -5.93 -2.27
N THR A 152 -11.16 -6.66 -3.00
CA THR A 152 -12.50 -7.03 -2.53
C THR A 152 -12.49 -7.90 -1.28
N GLY A 153 -11.43 -8.67 -1.05
CA GLY A 153 -11.26 -9.51 0.14
C GLY A 153 -10.30 -8.93 1.19
N SER A 154 -9.54 -7.88 0.88
CA SER A 154 -8.38 -7.49 1.70
C SER A 154 -8.74 -7.09 3.13
N LEU A 155 -9.82 -6.32 3.31
CA LEU A 155 -10.27 -5.93 4.64
C LEU A 155 -10.74 -7.13 5.47
N LYS A 156 -11.34 -8.14 4.82
CA LYS A 156 -11.78 -9.36 5.50
C LYS A 156 -10.60 -10.17 6.03
N LEU A 157 -9.45 -10.14 5.34
CA LEU A 157 -8.25 -10.87 5.75
C LEU A 157 -7.66 -10.36 7.06
N ILE A 158 -7.84 -9.07 7.36
CA ILE A 158 -7.27 -8.39 8.54
C ILE A 158 -8.30 -7.91 9.56
N GLN A 159 -9.57 -8.30 9.42
CA GLN A 159 -10.65 -7.84 10.29
C GLN A 159 -10.43 -8.16 11.77
N ASP A 160 -9.67 -9.23 12.06
CA ASP A 160 -9.42 -9.76 13.40
C ASP A 160 -8.10 -9.23 13.98
N ASN A 161 -7.33 -8.43 13.22
CA ASN A 161 -6.10 -7.81 13.72
C ASN A 161 -6.47 -6.69 14.73
N PRO A 162 -5.80 -6.61 15.91
CA PRO A 162 -6.11 -5.60 16.91
C PRO A 162 -6.06 -4.15 16.41
N ARG A 163 -5.22 -3.87 15.40
CA ARG A 163 -5.06 -2.53 14.82
C ARG A 163 -5.97 -2.26 13.61
N PHE A 164 -6.96 -3.12 13.34
CA PHE A 164 -7.86 -3.01 12.17
C PHE A 164 -8.60 -1.66 12.07
N ARG A 165 -8.86 -1.03 13.21
CA ARG A 165 -9.50 0.29 13.32
C ARG A 165 -8.51 1.44 13.49
N ASP A 166 -7.26 1.13 13.82
CA ASP A 166 -6.24 2.13 14.18
C ASP A 166 -5.37 2.52 12.97
N VAL A 167 -5.14 1.58 12.05
CA VAL A 167 -4.33 1.80 10.85
C VAL A 167 -5.17 2.46 9.76
N ASN A 168 -4.67 3.54 9.18
CA ASN A 168 -5.29 4.21 8.05
C ASN A 168 -5.30 3.30 6.82
N ILE A 169 -6.45 3.08 6.20
CA ILE A 169 -6.59 2.29 4.99
C ILE A 169 -6.91 3.22 3.83
N GLY A 170 -6.08 3.20 2.79
CA GLY A 170 -6.41 3.81 1.50
C GLY A 170 -6.42 2.82 0.37
N ILE A 171 -7.04 3.21 -0.74
CA ILE A 171 -7.11 2.43 -1.98
C ILE A 171 -6.72 3.31 -3.15
N ILE A 172 -5.86 2.81 -4.03
CA ILE A 172 -5.57 3.43 -5.32
C ILE A 172 -6.66 3.00 -6.31
N VAL A 173 -7.28 3.96 -6.99
CA VAL A 173 -8.30 3.72 -8.01
C VAL A 173 -8.05 4.55 -9.25
N SER A 174 -8.36 3.96 -10.40
CA SER A 174 -8.35 4.64 -11.70
C SER A 174 -9.76 5.00 -12.21
N SER A 175 -10.82 4.65 -11.44
CA SER A 175 -12.21 4.92 -11.80
C SER A 175 -13.17 4.82 -10.61
N VAL A 176 -14.33 5.48 -10.73
CA VAL A 176 -15.46 5.32 -9.80
C VAL A 176 -15.93 3.87 -9.71
N ARG A 177 -15.87 3.12 -10.82
CA ARG A 177 -16.25 1.71 -10.85
C ARG A 177 -15.40 0.87 -9.91
N ALA A 178 -14.08 1.06 -9.92
CA ALA A 178 -13.16 0.36 -9.01
C ALA A 178 -13.45 0.74 -7.55
N LEU A 179 -13.63 2.03 -7.28
CA LEU A 179 -13.95 2.53 -5.94
C LEU A 179 -15.24 1.92 -5.39
N LYS A 180 -16.33 1.90 -6.17
CA LYS A 180 -17.62 1.28 -5.80
C LYS A 180 -17.48 -0.18 -5.39
N ILE A 181 -16.60 -0.93 -6.07
CA ILE A 181 -16.35 -2.34 -5.75
C ILE A 181 -15.69 -2.47 -4.38
N PHE A 182 -14.67 -1.67 -4.09
CA PHE A 182 -13.98 -1.68 -2.80
C PHE A 182 -14.91 -1.23 -1.65
N LEU A 183 -15.62 -0.11 -1.82
CA LEU A 183 -16.54 0.43 -0.80
C LEU A 183 -17.62 -0.58 -0.42
N ARG A 184 -18.17 -1.32 -1.39
CA ARG A 184 -19.17 -2.37 -1.10
C ARG A 184 -18.61 -3.49 -0.22
N SER A 185 -17.33 -3.82 -0.34
CA SER A 185 -16.68 -4.77 0.57
C SER A 185 -16.53 -4.16 1.97
N GLY A 186 -16.02 -2.93 2.04
CA GLY A 186 -15.85 -2.19 3.30
C GLY A 186 -17.15 -1.99 4.09
N LYS A 187 -18.25 -1.64 3.41
CA LYS A 187 -19.59 -1.49 4.03
C LYS A 187 -20.03 -2.77 4.77
N ARG A 188 -19.70 -3.97 4.26
CA ARG A 188 -20.04 -5.25 4.92
C ARG A 188 -19.29 -5.49 6.23
N LEU A 189 -18.16 -4.82 6.42
CA LEU A 189 -17.31 -4.92 7.61
C LEU A 189 -17.40 -3.66 8.49
N ASN A 190 -18.30 -2.73 8.15
CA ASN A 190 -18.36 -1.41 8.75
C ASN A 190 -16.97 -0.72 8.77
N ARG A 191 -16.17 -0.88 7.71
CA ARG A 191 -14.82 -0.31 7.56
C ARG A 191 -14.66 0.23 6.15
N LEU A 192 -14.91 1.52 5.98
CA LEU A 192 -14.58 2.25 4.75
C LEU A 192 -13.09 2.63 4.74
N PRO A 193 -12.51 2.91 3.55
CA PRO A 193 -11.18 3.51 3.50
C PRO A 193 -11.21 4.90 4.14
N ASP A 194 -10.10 5.29 4.73
CA ASP A 194 -9.87 6.62 5.31
C ASP A 194 -9.41 7.63 4.25
N TYR A 195 -8.95 7.18 3.08
CA TYR A 195 -8.59 8.02 1.94
C TYR A 195 -8.64 7.25 0.61
N VAL A 196 -8.75 7.98 -0.50
CA VAL A 196 -8.65 7.43 -1.85
C VAL A 196 -7.52 8.12 -2.61
N VAL A 197 -6.66 7.34 -3.26
CA VAL A 197 -5.66 7.86 -4.20
C VAL A 197 -6.21 7.66 -5.60
N VAL A 198 -6.35 8.76 -6.35
CA VAL A 198 -6.78 8.70 -7.75
C VAL A 198 -5.56 8.71 -8.66
N GLU A 199 -5.43 7.70 -9.50
CA GLU A 199 -4.37 7.62 -10.50
C GLU A 199 -4.90 7.87 -11.91
N GLY A 200 -4.07 8.49 -12.75
CA GLY A 200 -4.35 8.74 -14.14
C GLY A 200 -3.51 7.85 -15.06
N PRO A 201 -3.75 7.89 -16.38
CA PRO A 201 -3.09 6.98 -17.32
C PRO A 201 -1.60 7.26 -17.54
N LEU A 202 -1.11 8.42 -17.07
CA LEU A 202 0.31 8.78 -17.12
C LEU A 202 1.06 8.44 -15.83
N ALA A 203 0.42 7.79 -14.85
CA ALA A 203 1.11 7.32 -13.66
C ALA A 203 2.14 6.23 -14.01
N GLY A 204 3.14 6.02 -13.16
CA GLY A 204 4.12 4.96 -13.35
C GLY A 204 3.66 3.62 -12.78
N GLY A 205 4.12 2.51 -13.36
CA GLY A 205 3.94 1.16 -12.79
C GLY A 205 2.76 0.38 -13.36
N HIS A 206 2.08 -0.40 -12.52
CA HIS A 206 0.92 -1.20 -12.92
C HIS A 206 -0.34 -0.35 -12.86
N LEU A 207 -0.94 -0.09 -14.02
CA LEU A 207 -2.07 0.83 -14.15
C LEU A 207 -3.37 0.11 -14.49
N GLY A 208 -4.48 0.69 -14.06
CA GLY A 208 -5.83 0.22 -14.41
C GLY A 208 -6.33 0.61 -15.81
N PHE A 209 -5.45 0.90 -16.78
CA PHE A 209 -5.81 1.35 -18.12
C PHE A 209 -5.37 0.34 -19.20
N GLY A 210 -6.19 0.15 -20.22
CA GLY A 210 -5.88 -0.67 -21.41
C GLY A 210 -5.19 0.13 -22.51
N GLU A 211 -5.22 -0.38 -23.73
CA GLU A 211 -4.68 0.33 -24.91
C GLU A 211 -5.41 1.65 -25.20
N ASP A 212 -6.63 1.81 -24.69
CA ASP A 212 -7.46 3.01 -24.75
C ASP A 212 -7.08 4.08 -23.72
N TRP A 213 -5.96 3.94 -22.99
CA TRP A 213 -5.52 4.85 -21.93
C TRP A 213 -5.54 6.33 -22.33
N ALA A 214 -5.28 6.63 -23.61
CA ALA A 214 -5.25 8.01 -24.14
C ALA A 214 -6.62 8.71 -24.13
N GLN A 215 -7.70 7.95 -23.94
CA GLN A 215 -9.06 8.48 -23.83
C GLN A 215 -9.40 8.98 -22.42
N TYR A 216 -8.53 8.71 -21.44
CA TYR A 216 -8.74 9.08 -20.05
C TYR A 216 -7.78 10.22 -19.66
N ASP A 217 -8.19 11.01 -18.69
CA ASP A 217 -7.34 12.01 -18.06
C ASP A 217 -7.61 12.07 -16.56
N LEU A 218 -6.54 12.34 -15.79
CA LEU A 218 -6.58 12.37 -14.34
C LEU A 218 -7.62 13.37 -13.81
N LYS A 219 -7.75 14.53 -14.46
CA LYS A 219 -8.64 15.61 -14.00
C LYS A 219 -10.09 15.15 -14.01
N ASN A 220 -10.53 14.50 -15.10
CA ASN A 220 -11.89 13.97 -15.20
C ASN A 220 -12.14 12.84 -14.21
N ILE A 221 -11.20 11.90 -14.04
CA ILE A 221 -11.34 10.82 -13.06
C ILE A 221 -11.47 11.37 -11.64
N VAL A 222 -10.65 12.36 -11.26
CA VAL A 222 -10.73 13.03 -9.95
C VAL A 222 -12.09 13.69 -9.78
N ALA A 223 -12.58 14.42 -10.78
CA ALA A 223 -13.88 15.09 -10.73
C ALA A 223 -15.04 14.08 -10.53
N GLU A 224 -15.00 12.96 -11.25
CA GLU A 224 -15.98 11.89 -11.12
C GLU A 224 -15.95 11.22 -9.75
N VAL A 225 -14.76 10.92 -9.22
CA VAL A 225 -14.59 10.33 -7.88
C VAL A 225 -15.12 11.28 -6.80
N LEU A 226 -14.76 12.55 -6.86
CA LEU A 226 -15.25 13.56 -5.91
C LEU A 226 -16.76 13.74 -6.01
N GLN A 227 -17.33 13.74 -7.22
CA GLN A 227 -18.78 13.82 -7.40
C GLN A 227 -19.48 12.61 -6.78
N PHE A 228 -18.97 11.42 -7.06
CA PHE A 228 -19.52 10.19 -6.50
C PHE A 228 -19.46 10.15 -4.96
N LEU A 229 -18.36 10.58 -4.35
CA LEU A 229 -18.23 10.64 -2.89
C LEU A 229 -19.23 11.62 -2.27
N ARG A 230 -19.47 12.78 -2.91
CA ARG A 230 -20.51 13.73 -2.49
C ARG A 230 -21.91 13.14 -2.59
N ASP A 231 -22.22 12.46 -3.70
CA ASP A 231 -23.54 11.87 -3.95
C ASP A 231 -23.85 10.74 -2.94
N GLU A 232 -22.84 10.03 -2.45
CA GLU A 232 -22.97 8.99 -1.42
C GLU A 232 -22.84 9.52 0.01
N GLU A 233 -22.67 10.84 0.19
CA GLU A 233 -22.46 11.49 1.49
C GLU A 233 -21.29 10.89 2.27
N LEU A 234 -20.20 10.57 1.56
CA LEU A 234 -18.98 9.99 2.14
C LEU A 234 -17.92 11.07 2.34
N ASP A 235 -17.48 11.23 3.59
CA ASP A 235 -16.35 12.09 3.97
C ASP A 235 -15.04 11.30 3.90
N ILE A 236 -14.51 11.14 2.67
CA ILE A 236 -13.28 10.37 2.32
C ILE A 236 -12.42 11.19 1.36
#